data_AF-A0AAW9A3K8-F1
#
_entry.id   AF-A0AAW9A3K8-F1
#
_cell.length_a   1.000
_cell.length_b   1.000
_cell.length_c   1.000
_cell.angle_alpha   90.00
_cell.angle_beta   90.00
_cell.angle_gamma   90.00
#
_symmetry.space_group_name_H-M   'P 1'
#
loop_
_entity.id
_entity.type
_entity.pdbx_description
1 polymer ?
#
loop_
_entity_poly.entity_id
_entity_poly.type
_entity_poly.pdbx_seq_one_letter_code
_entity_poly.pdbx_strand_id
1 'polypeptide(L)'
;MMLQFIILMPLFWWLARLVAHHPYKAISIFCGTLLLEDVWFYSYDLQIFHGPLKEQFYFFDRLFVSFLIYAIAGTLLWKFRSHLAPFLMRHWLMQVILWQILFYIVTINFFSYGLPVKLTNAPYYLPSMIFYNLATISLIATLLLNFQKKHNQWLPLIHWVALYAYRAYLSHVFWLYWCWQLLNHLRLHLSLAIIFPSLVFLTIILSFLSAYGLHLLWTIIKNQINLLIVVLRICFL
;
A
#
# COMPACT_ATOMS: atom_id res chain seq x y z
N MET A 1 -9.18 5.18 2.39
CA MET A 1 -8.01 4.28 2.37
C MET A 1 -7.49 4.00 3.79
N MET A 2 -6.29 4.41 4.21
CA MET A 2 -5.66 3.87 5.44
C MET A 2 -6.35 4.22 6.78
N LEU A 3 -7.02 5.38 6.91
CA LEU A 3 -7.79 5.70 8.13
C LEU A 3 -8.95 4.70 8.35
N GLN A 4 -9.56 4.20 7.28
CA GLN A 4 -10.63 3.20 7.36
C GLN A 4 -10.10 1.89 7.96
N PHE A 5 -8.85 1.51 7.65
CA PHE A 5 -8.22 0.31 8.21
C PHE A 5 -7.90 0.43 9.70
N ILE A 6 -7.65 1.65 10.21
CA ILE A 6 -7.52 1.88 11.66
C ILE A 6 -8.85 1.60 12.36
N ILE A 7 -9.97 2.06 11.78
CA ILE A 7 -11.32 1.81 12.30
C ILE A 7 -11.65 0.31 12.26
N LEU A 8 -11.21 -0.40 11.22
CA LEU A 8 -11.42 -1.84 11.05
C LEU A 8 -10.44 -2.73 11.84
N MET A 9 -9.44 -2.15 12.52
CA MET A 9 -8.44 -2.93 13.27
C MET A 9 -9.05 -3.93 14.28
N PRO A 10 -10.10 -3.59 15.05
CA PRO A 10 -10.73 -4.53 15.98
C PRO A 10 -11.30 -5.77 15.27
N LEU A 11 -11.80 -5.61 14.04
CA LEU A 11 -12.34 -6.70 13.22
C LEU A 11 -11.22 -7.68 12.84
N PHE A 12 -10.07 -7.19 12.42
CA PHE A 12 -8.93 -8.06 12.06
C PHE A 12 -8.38 -8.81 13.27
N TRP A 13 -8.37 -8.18 14.46
CA TRP A 13 -7.99 -8.86 15.69
C TRP A 13 -8.98 -9.96 16.09
N TRP A 14 -10.27 -9.71 15.92
CA TRP A 14 -11.31 -10.73 16.12
C TRP A 14 -11.15 -11.90 15.13
N LEU A 15 -10.93 -11.61 13.85
CA LEU A 15 -10.67 -12.61 12.82
C LEU A 15 -9.43 -13.46 13.16
N ALA A 16 -8.32 -12.83 13.58
CA ALA A 16 -7.11 -13.52 13.97
C ALA A 16 -7.31 -14.49 15.16
N ARG A 17 -8.25 -14.17 16.09
CA ARG A 17 -8.64 -15.05 17.19
C ARG A 17 -9.54 -16.19 16.71
N LEU A 18 -10.54 -15.90 15.87
CA LEU A 18 -11.49 -16.88 15.35
C LEU A 18 -10.79 -18.03 14.60
N VAL A 19 -9.76 -17.67 13.83
CA VAL A 19 -9.05 -18.60 12.96
C VAL A 19 -7.91 -19.34 13.68
N ALA A 20 -7.59 -18.96 14.93
CA ALA A 20 -6.38 -19.38 15.63
C ALA A 20 -6.14 -20.89 15.73
N HIS A 21 -7.20 -21.68 15.82
CA HIS A 21 -7.14 -23.12 16.02
C HIS A 21 -7.61 -23.94 14.81
N HIS A 22 -8.06 -23.28 13.73
CA HIS A 22 -8.70 -23.97 12.60
C HIS A 22 -8.18 -23.45 11.25
N PRO A 23 -7.15 -24.11 10.65
CA PRO A 23 -6.59 -23.67 9.37
C PRO A 23 -7.61 -23.74 8.22
N TYR A 24 -8.55 -24.68 8.27
CA TYR A 24 -9.63 -24.76 7.27
C TYR A 24 -10.51 -23.51 7.25
N LYS A 25 -10.82 -22.93 8.43
CA LYS A 25 -11.57 -21.66 8.52
C LYS A 25 -10.78 -20.51 7.90
N ALA A 26 -9.45 -20.52 8.02
CA ALA A 26 -8.58 -19.52 7.40
C ALA A 26 -8.73 -19.52 5.87
N ILE A 27 -8.67 -20.71 5.28
CA ILE A 27 -8.78 -20.91 3.83
C ILE A 27 -10.17 -20.49 3.36
N SER A 28 -11.23 -20.93 4.06
CA SER A 28 -12.60 -20.53 3.72
C SER A 28 -12.80 -19.02 3.78
N ILE A 29 -12.26 -18.34 4.80
CA ILE A 29 -12.36 -16.87 4.92
C ILE A 29 -11.58 -16.19 3.80
N PHE A 30 -10.37 -16.67 3.47
CA PHE A 30 -9.59 -16.12 2.38
C PHE A 30 -10.31 -16.28 1.04
N CYS A 31 -10.76 -17.48 0.69
CA CYS A 31 -11.51 -17.75 -0.54
C CYS A 31 -12.82 -16.97 -0.59
N GLY A 32 -13.57 -16.89 0.51
CA GLY A 32 -14.81 -16.12 0.58
C GLY A 32 -14.58 -14.62 0.41
N THR A 33 -13.49 -14.09 0.97
CA THR A 33 -13.11 -12.68 0.78
C THR A 33 -12.70 -12.41 -0.66
N LEU A 34 -11.96 -13.32 -1.28
CA LEU A 34 -11.53 -13.20 -2.68
C LEU A 34 -12.73 -13.17 -3.62
N LEU A 35 -13.70 -14.08 -3.41
CA LEU A 35 -14.96 -14.08 -4.18
C LEU A 35 -15.77 -12.79 -3.96
N LEU A 36 -15.85 -12.30 -2.72
CA LEU A 36 -16.53 -11.04 -2.42
C LEU A 36 -15.87 -9.88 -3.17
N GLU A 37 -14.54 -9.84 -3.21
CA GLU A 37 -13.79 -8.78 -3.88
C GLU A 37 -13.94 -8.84 -5.41
N ASP A 38 -13.90 -10.05 -6.00
CA ASP A 38 -14.19 -10.23 -7.42
C ASP A 38 -15.61 -9.77 -7.78
N VAL A 39 -16.61 -10.12 -6.97
CA VAL A 39 -18.00 -9.66 -7.15
C VAL A 39 -18.10 -8.13 -7.00
N TRP A 40 -17.40 -7.57 -6.03
CA TRP A 40 -17.34 -6.11 -5.81
C TRP A 40 -16.74 -5.39 -7.02
N PHE A 41 -15.62 -5.88 -7.55
CA PHE A 41 -14.93 -5.26 -8.68
C PHE A 41 -15.76 -5.36 -9.95
N TYR A 42 -16.37 -6.52 -10.20
CA TYR A 42 -17.28 -6.70 -11.32
C TYR A 42 -18.50 -5.77 -11.24
N SER A 43 -19.10 -5.66 -10.05
CA SER A 43 -20.24 -4.75 -9.83
C SER A 43 -19.84 -3.28 -9.97
N TYR A 44 -18.67 -2.92 -9.46
CA TYR A 44 -18.11 -1.57 -9.57
C TYR A 44 -17.90 -1.18 -11.03
N ASP A 45 -17.33 -2.08 -11.84
CA ASP A 45 -17.09 -1.82 -13.25
C ASP A 45 -18.40 -1.59 -14.02
N LEU A 46 -19.38 -2.49 -13.85
CA LEU A 46 -20.67 -2.42 -14.54
C LEU A 46 -21.53 -1.24 -14.12
N GLN A 47 -21.57 -0.91 -12.83
CA GLN A 47 -22.53 0.08 -12.31
C GLN A 47 -21.92 1.48 -12.22
N ILE A 48 -20.64 1.59 -11.85
CA ILE A 48 -19.99 2.86 -11.52
C ILE A 48 -19.01 3.26 -12.61
N PHE A 49 -18.08 2.39 -13.02
CA PHE A 49 -17.01 2.82 -13.93
C PHE A 49 -17.49 3.03 -15.37
N HIS A 50 -18.22 2.05 -15.92
CA HIS A 50 -18.86 2.12 -17.24
C HIS A 50 -20.39 2.32 -17.16
N GLY A 51 -20.94 2.32 -15.95
CA GLY A 51 -22.38 2.33 -15.73
C GLY A 51 -23.01 3.71 -15.52
N PRO A 52 -24.32 3.71 -15.23
CA PRO A 52 -25.13 4.93 -15.11
C PRO A 52 -24.78 5.78 -13.88
N LEU A 53 -24.06 5.21 -12.90
CA LEU A 53 -23.76 5.85 -11.62
C LEU A 53 -22.38 6.54 -11.57
N LYS A 54 -21.69 6.63 -12.72
CA LYS A 54 -20.33 7.17 -12.83
C LYS A 54 -20.11 8.52 -12.16
N GLU A 55 -20.99 9.48 -12.39
CA GLU A 55 -20.83 10.84 -11.85
C GLU A 55 -21.14 10.94 -10.36
N GLN A 56 -21.96 10.03 -9.82
CA GLN A 56 -22.40 10.08 -8.43
C GLN A 56 -21.45 9.33 -7.49
N PHE A 57 -20.84 8.24 -7.97
CA PHE A 57 -20.15 7.28 -7.12
C PHE A 57 -18.69 7.02 -7.52
N TYR A 58 -18.07 7.89 -8.32
CA TYR A 58 -16.69 7.73 -8.78
C TYR A 58 -15.67 7.44 -7.66
N PHE A 59 -15.86 7.99 -6.45
CA PHE A 59 -14.94 7.79 -5.31
C PHE A 59 -15.21 6.52 -4.48
N PHE A 60 -16.21 5.70 -4.83
CA PHE A 60 -16.52 4.46 -4.09
C PHE A 60 -15.39 3.44 -4.17
N ASP A 61 -14.56 3.57 -5.18
CA ASP A 61 -13.34 2.82 -5.34
C ASP A 61 -12.38 2.96 -4.13
N ARG A 62 -12.45 4.10 -3.43
CA ARG A 62 -11.64 4.41 -2.23
C ARG A 62 -12.20 3.86 -0.92
N LEU A 63 -13.29 3.10 -0.98
CA LEU A 63 -13.82 2.39 0.18
C LEU A 63 -12.94 1.19 0.52
N PHE A 64 -12.93 0.84 1.81
CA PHE A 64 -12.08 -0.22 2.34
C PHE A 64 -12.36 -1.59 1.74
N VAL A 65 -13.57 -1.80 1.20
CA VAL A 65 -14.00 -3.05 0.56
C VAL A 65 -13.04 -3.43 -0.57
N SER A 66 -12.58 -2.44 -1.34
CA SER A 66 -11.67 -2.65 -2.48
C SER A 66 -10.26 -3.11 -2.09
N PHE A 67 -9.96 -3.17 -0.79
CA PHE A 67 -8.65 -3.51 -0.25
C PHE A 67 -8.74 -4.59 0.85
N LEU A 68 -9.92 -5.16 1.05
CA LEU A 68 -10.21 -6.02 2.17
C LEU A 68 -9.39 -7.32 2.10
N ILE A 69 -9.18 -7.86 0.90
CA ILE A 69 -8.38 -9.08 0.74
C ILE A 69 -6.97 -8.91 1.26
N TYR A 70 -6.35 -7.74 1.06
CA TYR A 70 -4.96 -7.52 1.41
C TYR A 70 -4.78 -7.51 2.92
N ALA A 71 -5.72 -6.89 3.64
CA ALA A 71 -5.71 -6.87 5.10
C ALA A 71 -6.01 -8.25 5.70
N ILE A 72 -6.97 -8.98 5.14
CA ILE A 72 -7.28 -10.35 5.58
C ILE A 72 -6.10 -11.29 5.30
N ALA A 73 -5.54 -11.26 4.08
CA ALA A 73 -4.37 -12.05 3.70
C ALA A 73 -3.18 -11.76 4.62
N GLY A 74 -2.89 -10.48 4.90
CA GLY A 74 -1.84 -10.08 5.84
C GLY A 74 -2.07 -10.58 7.26
N THR A 75 -3.31 -10.51 7.74
CA THR A 75 -3.71 -11.01 9.07
C THR A 75 -3.52 -12.53 9.18
N LEU A 76 -3.97 -13.27 8.15
CA LEU A 76 -3.81 -14.73 8.10
C LEU A 76 -2.34 -15.13 7.99
N LEU A 77 -1.57 -14.45 7.14
CA LEU A 77 -0.13 -14.67 7.01
C LEU A 77 0.59 -14.48 8.35
N TRP A 78 0.28 -13.42 9.08
CA TRP A 78 0.85 -13.17 10.40
C TRP A 78 0.49 -14.27 11.39
N LYS A 79 -0.79 -14.68 11.41
CA LYS A 79 -1.29 -15.70 12.33
C LYS A 79 -0.65 -17.07 12.10
N PHE A 80 -0.49 -17.47 10.84
CA PHE A 80 0.09 -18.76 10.45
C PHE A 80 1.56 -18.68 10.03
N ARG A 81 2.26 -17.60 10.39
CA ARG A 81 3.65 -17.33 9.95
C ARG A 81 4.61 -18.48 10.23
N SER A 82 4.44 -19.21 11.33
CA SER A 82 5.33 -20.33 11.70
C SER A 82 5.29 -21.46 10.68
N HIS A 83 4.13 -21.68 10.05
CA HIS A 83 3.93 -22.72 9.04
C HIS A 83 4.17 -22.17 7.63
N LEU A 84 3.71 -20.94 7.34
CA LEU A 84 3.81 -20.34 6.02
C LEU A 84 5.20 -19.80 5.70
N ALA A 85 5.93 -19.24 6.66
CA ALA A 85 7.24 -18.64 6.39
C ALA A 85 8.27 -19.63 5.81
N PRO A 86 8.44 -20.86 6.36
CA PRO A 86 9.34 -21.84 5.76
C PRO A 86 8.94 -22.21 4.32
N PHE A 87 7.64 -22.36 4.07
CA PHE A 87 7.10 -22.67 2.74
C PHE A 87 7.38 -21.54 1.74
N LEU A 88 7.01 -20.30 2.09
CA LEU A 88 7.22 -19.13 1.25
C LEU A 88 8.72 -18.91 0.95
N MET A 89 9.57 -19.00 1.96
CA MET A 89 11.02 -18.85 1.80
C MET A 89 11.64 -19.96 0.93
N ARG A 90 11.14 -21.20 1.04
CA ARG A 90 11.61 -22.32 0.20
C ARG A 90 11.24 -22.12 -1.27
N HIS A 91 10.06 -21.58 -1.54
CA HIS A 91 9.51 -21.41 -2.89
C HIS A 91 9.61 -19.97 -3.42
N TRP A 92 10.59 -19.19 -2.95
CA TRP A 92 10.72 -17.78 -3.34
C TRP A 92 10.88 -17.58 -4.86
N LEU A 93 11.58 -18.48 -5.55
CA LEU A 93 11.71 -18.44 -7.02
C LEU A 93 10.36 -18.60 -7.72
N MET A 94 9.51 -19.51 -7.23
CA MET A 94 8.16 -19.69 -7.79
C MET A 94 7.32 -18.43 -7.60
N GLN A 95 7.49 -17.71 -6.49
CA GLN A 95 6.82 -16.42 -6.28
C GLN A 95 7.29 -15.37 -7.27
N VAL A 96 8.59 -15.30 -7.59
CA VAL A 96 9.13 -14.39 -8.61
C VAL A 96 8.55 -14.71 -9.99
N ILE A 97 8.51 -15.99 -10.36
CA ILE A 97 7.94 -16.43 -11.65
C ILE A 97 6.44 -16.06 -11.72
N LEU A 98 5.68 -16.39 -10.67
CA LEU A 98 4.26 -16.04 -10.59
C LEU A 98 4.03 -14.53 -10.69
N TRP A 99 4.83 -13.75 -9.95
CA TRP A 99 4.79 -12.30 -10.00
C TRP A 99 5.07 -11.76 -11.40
N GLN A 100 6.08 -12.30 -12.11
CA GLN A 100 6.43 -11.90 -13.47
C GLN A 100 5.31 -12.21 -14.47
N ILE A 101 4.68 -13.39 -14.35
CA ILE A 101 3.53 -13.76 -15.20
C ILE A 101 2.36 -12.80 -14.97
N LEU A 102 2.02 -12.53 -13.70
CA LEU A 102 0.93 -11.61 -13.37
C LEU A 102 1.23 -10.18 -13.80
N PHE A 103 2.49 -9.72 -13.66
CA PHE A 103 2.94 -8.43 -14.15
C PHE A 103 2.74 -8.31 -15.67
N TYR A 104 3.10 -9.35 -16.41
CA TYR A 104 2.92 -9.39 -17.86
C TYR A 104 1.43 -9.36 -18.25
N ILE A 105 0.58 -10.13 -17.57
CA ILE A 105 -0.88 -10.14 -17.79
C ILE A 105 -1.47 -8.75 -17.54
N VAL A 106 -1.14 -8.13 -16.40
CA VAL A 106 -1.58 -6.77 -16.07
C VAL A 106 -1.13 -5.78 -17.14
N THR A 107 0.10 -5.90 -17.62
CA THR A 107 0.66 -5.04 -18.66
C THR A 107 -0.12 -5.16 -19.97
N ILE A 108 -0.42 -6.38 -20.42
CA ILE A 108 -1.27 -6.62 -21.59
C ILE A 108 -2.65 -6.01 -21.40
N ASN A 109 -3.30 -6.28 -20.26
CA ASN A 109 -4.63 -5.74 -19.96
C ASN A 109 -4.63 -4.21 -19.94
N PHE A 110 -3.53 -3.58 -19.52
CA PHE A 110 -3.43 -2.13 -19.50
C PHE A 110 -3.27 -1.55 -20.92
N PHE A 111 -2.47 -2.21 -21.76
CA PHE A 111 -2.26 -1.78 -23.15
C PHE A 111 -3.43 -2.11 -24.08
N SER A 112 -4.31 -3.05 -23.73
CA SER A 112 -5.51 -3.33 -24.52
C SER A 112 -6.51 -2.17 -24.54
N TYR A 113 -6.41 -1.20 -23.62
CA TYR A 113 -7.24 0.02 -23.63
C TYR A 113 -6.80 1.07 -24.67
N GLY A 114 -5.76 0.78 -25.45
CA GLY A 114 -5.25 1.63 -26.52
C GLY A 114 -4.14 2.58 -26.06
N LEU A 115 -3.38 3.06 -27.05
CA LEU A 115 -2.28 4.01 -26.86
C LEU A 115 -2.68 5.37 -27.45
N PRO A 116 -2.49 6.50 -26.72
CA PRO A 116 -2.01 6.60 -25.34
C PRO A 116 -3.06 6.14 -24.33
N VAL A 117 -2.63 5.45 -23.27
CA VAL A 117 -3.55 4.97 -22.24
C VAL A 117 -4.21 6.16 -21.54
N LYS A 118 -5.53 6.27 -21.68
CA LYS A 118 -6.33 7.28 -20.99
C LYS A 118 -6.83 6.68 -19.68
N LEU A 119 -6.42 7.28 -18.56
CA LEU A 119 -6.87 6.88 -17.21
C LEU A 119 -8.40 7.01 -17.02
N THR A 120 -9.08 7.73 -17.90
CA THR A 120 -10.56 7.84 -17.93
C THR A 120 -11.25 6.59 -18.45
N ASN A 121 -10.53 5.70 -19.14
CA ASN A 121 -11.04 4.50 -19.79
C ASN A 121 -10.32 3.22 -19.35
N ALA A 122 -9.32 3.33 -18.48
CA ALA A 122 -8.57 2.19 -17.94
C ALA A 122 -8.88 2.07 -16.44
N PRO A 123 -9.81 1.18 -16.04
CA PRO A 123 -10.06 0.94 -14.63
C PRO A 123 -8.82 0.31 -14.00
N TYR A 124 -8.35 0.90 -12.90
CA TYR A 124 -7.22 0.39 -12.14
C TYR A 124 -7.60 -0.79 -11.22
N TYR A 125 -8.90 -1.12 -11.13
CA TYR A 125 -9.45 -2.26 -10.39
C TYR A 125 -9.84 -3.40 -11.34
N LEU A 126 -8.82 -4.07 -11.89
CA LEU A 126 -9.03 -5.31 -12.65
C LEU A 126 -8.83 -6.52 -11.73
N PRO A 127 -9.54 -7.63 -11.92
CA PRO A 127 -9.28 -8.86 -11.17
C PRO A 127 -7.82 -9.31 -11.28
N SER A 128 -7.17 -9.12 -12.44
CA SER A 128 -5.74 -9.40 -12.62
C SER A 128 -4.84 -8.58 -11.68
N MET A 129 -5.26 -7.36 -11.31
CA MET A 129 -4.53 -6.50 -10.36
C MET A 129 -4.60 -7.04 -8.94
N ILE A 130 -5.70 -7.69 -8.55
CA ILE A 130 -5.83 -8.32 -7.23
C ILE A 130 -4.73 -9.36 -7.03
N PHE A 131 -4.63 -10.30 -7.97
CA PHE A 131 -3.63 -11.36 -7.93
C PHE A 131 -2.20 -10.81 -8.02
N TYR A 132 -1.95 -9.86 -8.92
CA TYR A 132 -0.65 -9.20 -9.03
C TYR A 132 -0.23 -8.52 -7.71
N ASN A 133 -1.14 -7.79 -7.06
CA ASN A 133 -0.89 -7.13 -5.78
C ASN A 133 -0.64 -8.15 -4.67
N LEU A 134 -1.43 -9.23 -4.59
CA LEU A 134 -1.21 -10.31 -3.62
C LEU A 134 0.15 -10.98 -3.82
N ALA A 135 0.55 -11.26 -5.06
CA ALA A 135 1.86 -11.80 -5.39
C ALA A 135 2.99 -10.85 -4.99
N THR A 136 2.84 -9.55 -5.27
CA THR A 136 3.79 -8.50 -4.88
C THR A 136 3.96 -8.44 -3.37
N ILE A 137 2.84 -8.41 -2.62
CA ILE A 137 2.85 -8.39 -1.15
C ILE A 137 3.50 -9.67 -0.60
N SER A 138 3.18 -10.85 -1.16
CA SER A 138 3.80 -12.11 -0.76
C SER A 138 5.32 -12.12 -0.95
N LEU A 139 5.79 -11.57 -2.07
CA LEU A 139 7.22 -11.50 -2.39
C LEU A 139 7.95 -10.57 -1.41
N ILE A 140 7.38 -9.38 -1.17
CA ILE A 140 7.90 -8.42 -0.17
C ILE A 140 7.90 -9.07 1.22
N ALA A 141 6.81 -9.72 1.62
CA ALA A 141 6.72 -10.40 2.92
C ALA A 141 7.78 -11.50 3.05
N THR A 142 8.00 -12.31 2.01
CA THR A 142 9.03 -13.36 2.00
C THR A 142 10.43 -12.77 2.15
N LEU A 143 10.73 -11.67 1.46
CA LEU A 143 12.00 -10.96 1.60
C LEU A 143 12.20 -10.47 3.04
N LEU A 144 11.19 -9.85 3.64
CA LEU A 144 11.25 -9.32 5.00
C LEU A 144 11.40 -10.44 6.05
N LEU A 145 10.69 -11.54 5.90
CA LEU A 145 10.82 -12.72 6.76
C LEU A 145 12.25 -13.29 6.70
N ASN A 146 12.85 -13.32 5.52
CA ASN A 146 14.25 -13.74 5.35
C ASN A 146 15.23 -12.77 6.02
N PHE A 147 15.02 -11.46 5.92
CA PHE A 147 15.84 -10.46 6.60
C PHE A 147 15.73 -10.54 8.12
N GLN A 148 14.53 -10.78 8.64
CA GLN A 148 14.30 -11.01 10.07
C GLN A 148 15.05 -12.27 10.55
N LYS A 149 14.92 -13.38 9.83
CA LYS A 149 15.60 -14.65 10.17
C LYS A 149 17.13 -14.52 10.19
N LYS A 150 17.69 -13.72 9.30
CA LYS A 150 19.15 -13.51 9.17
C LYS A 150 19.68 -12.35 10.03
N HIS A 151 18.85 -11.72 10.87
CA HIS A 151 19.22 -10.53 11.65
C HIS A 151 19.94 -9.46 10.80
N ASN A 152 19.41 -9.19 9.61
CA ASN A 152 20.08 -8.33 8.64
C ASN A 152 20.22 -6.88 9.16
N GLN A 153 21.40 -6.29 8.97
CA GLN A 153 21.74 -4.91 9.31
C GLN A 153 20.83 -3.85 8.67
N TRP A 154 20.16 -4.18 7.56
CA TRP A 154 19.21 -3.29 6.87
C TRP A 154 17.82 -3.24 7.51
N LEU A 155 17.51 -4.13 8.46
CA LEU A 155 16.18 -4.21 9.08
C LEU A 155 15.74 -2.90 9.78
N PRO A 156 16.61 -2.17 10.51
CA PRO A 156 16.25 -0.89 11.12
C PRO A 156 15.89 0.18 10.08
N LEU A 157 16.64 0.25 8.97
CA LEU A 157 16.36 1.17 7.88
C LEU A 157 15.00 0.85 7.22
N ILE A 158 14.74 -0.43 6.94
CA ILE A 158 13.47 -0.86 6.37
C ILE A 158 12.30 -0.53 7.31
N HIS A 159 12.48 -0.76 8.61
CA HIS A 159 11.49 -0.41 9.61
C HIS A 159 11.22 1.10 9.65
N TRP A 160 12.28 1.92 9.59
CA TRP A 160 12.17 3.37 9.51
C TRP A 160 11.41 3.79 8.25
N VAL A 161 11.77 3.26 7.08
CA VAL A 161 11.07 3.55 5.81
C VAL A 161 9.58 3.18 5.93
N ALA A 162 9.25 2.00 6.46
CA ALA A 162 7.87 1.56 6.64
C ALA A 162 7.07 2.47 7.58
N LEU A 163 7.68 2.93 8.67
CA LEU A 163 7.05 3.84 9.64
C LEU A 163 6.74 5.21 9.03
N TYR A 164 7.63 5.72 8.18
CA TYR A 164 7.45 7.03 7.54
C TYR A 164 6.70 6.98 6.21
N ALA A 165 6.59 5.83 5.54
CA ALA A 165 5.92 5.69 4.25
C ALA A 165 4.49 6.27 4.25
N TYR A 166 3.72 6.00 5.30
CA TYR A 166 2.36 6.55 5.44
C TYR A 166 2.36 8.07 5.56
N ARG A 167 3.24 8.62 6.39
CA ARG A 167 3.36 10.08 6.61
C ARG A 167 3.83 10.79 5.35
N ALA A 168 4.75 10.15 4.63
CA ALA A 168 5.30 10.64 3.36
C ALA A 168 4.25 10.64 2.24
N TYR A 169 3.22 9.78 2.28
CA TYR A 169 2.21 9.72 1.22
C TYR A 169 1.43 11.03 1.03
N LEU A 170 1.06 11.72 2.11
CA LEU A 170 0.37 13.02 1.98
C LEU A 170 1.30 14.07 1.35
N SER A 171 2.56 14.07 1.80
CA SER A 171 3.59 14.96 1.26
C SER A 171 3.93 14.64 -0.20
N HIS A 172 3.81 13.37 -0.60
CA HIS A 172 4.04 12.92 -1.96
C HIS A 172 3.11 13.58 -2.97
N VAL A 173 1.83 13.72 -2.65
CA VAL A 173 0.90 14.42 -3.56
C VAL A 173 1.29 15.88 -3.72
N PHE A 174 1.70 16.54 -2.63
CA PHE A 174 2.16 17.92 -2.65
C PHE A 174 3.42 18.09 -3.50
N TRP A 175 4.46 17.28 -3.25
CA TRP A 175 5.71 17.38 -3.99
C TRP A 175 5.57 16.92 -5.43
N LEU A 176 4.71 15.94 -5.73
CA LEU A 176 4.47 15.50 -7.11
C LEU A 176 4.02 16.67 -7.99
N TYR A 177 3.11 17.51 -7.48
CA TYR A 177 2.65 18.70 -8.21
C TYR A 177 3.82 19.66 -8.50
N TRP A 178 4.59 20.05 -7.49
CA TRP A 178 5.68 21.00 -7.66
C TRP A 178 6.85 20.45 -8.49
N CYS A 179 7.21 19.18 -8.28
CA CYS A 179 8.23 18.49 -9.06
C CYS A 179 7.80 18.36 -10.52
N TRP A 180 6.52 18.10 -10.77
CA TRP A 180 5.98 18.08 -12.12
C TRP A 180 6.06 19.45 -12.78
N GLN A 181 5.66 20.53 -12.10
CA GLN A 181 5.77 21.88 -12.66
C GLN A 181 7.23 22.21 -13.02
N LEU A 182 8.17 21.94 -12.10
CA LEU A 182 9.60 22.17 -12.31
C LEU A 182 10.15 21.40 -13.53
N LEU A 183 9.88 20.10 -13.60
CA LEU A 183 10.39 19.24 -14.69
C LEU A 183 9.67 19.47 -16.02
N ASN A 184 8.41 19.92 -15.99
CA ASN A 184 7.66 20.24 -17.20
C ASN A 184 8.23 21.47 -17.92
N HIS A 185 8.82 22.42 -17.20
CA HIS A 185 9.59 23.52 -17.82
C HIS A 185 10.83 23.00 -18.56
N LEU A 186 11.45 21.93 -18.08
CA LEU A 186 12.62 21.30 -18.70
C LEU A 186 12.26 20.30 -19.80
N ARG A 187 10.98 20.09 -20.08
CA ARG A 187 10.47 19.12 -21.06
C ARG A 187 10.93 19.39 -22.48
N LEU A 188 11.19 20.66 -22.82
CA LEU A 188 11.68 21.03 -24.15
C LEU A 188 13.14 20.61 -24.39
N HIS A 189 13.90 20.33 -23.33
CA HIS A 189 15.33 20.04 -23.39
C HIS A 189 15.70 18.61 -22.97
N LEU A 190 14.79 17.89 -22.31
CA LEU A 190 15.02 16.54 -21.79
C LEU A 190 14.03 15.54 -22.38
N SER A 191 14.52 14.31 -22.61
CA SER A 191 13.66 13.21 -23.05
C SER A 191 12.75 12.73 -21.91
N LEU A 192 11.57 12.20 -22.28
CA LEU A 192 10.62 11.62 -21.31
C LEU A 192 11.26 10.50 -20.47
N ALA A 193 12.22 9.77 -21.04
CA ALA A 193 12.94 8.69 -20.36
C ALA A 193 13.78 9.18 -19.17
N ILE A 194 14.17 10.46 -19.14
CA ILE A 194 14.88 11.08 -18.01
C ILE A 194 13.87 11.73 -17.06
N ILE A 195 12.90 12.45 -17.62
CA ILE A 195 11.91 13.21 -16.83
C ILE A 195 11.12 12.30 -15.89
N PHE A 196 10.64 11.15 -16.37
CA PHE A 196 9.80 10.27 -15.55
C PHE A 196 10.57 9.66 -14.36
N PRO A 197 11.74 9.01 -14.53
CA PRO A 197 12.53 8.54 -13.40
C PRO A 197 12.95 9.66 -12.45
N SER A 198 13.35 10.83 -12.96
CA SER A 198 13.71 11.98 -12.14
C SER A 198 12.53 12.48 -11.30
N LEU A 199 11.33 12.56 -11.90
CA LEU A 199 10.11 12.95 -11.19
C LEU A 199 9.83 12.00 -10.02
N VAL A 200 9.86 10.69 -10.28
CA VAL A 200 9.60 9.67 -9.26
C VAL A 200 10.62 9.78 -8.13
N PHE A 201 11.91 9.84 -8.46
CA PHE A 201 12.98 9.88 -7.47
C PHE A 201 12.95 11.15 -6.62
N LEU A 202 12.81 12.32 -7.26
CA LEU A 202 12.74 13.61 -6.59
C LEU A 202 11.52 13.68 -5.66
N THR A 203 10.36 13.21 -6.14
CA THR A 203 9.13 13.20 -5.36
C THR A 203 9.29 12.32 -4.12
N ILE A 204 9.82 11.09 -4.28
CA ILE A 204 10.05 10.18 -3.14
C ILE A 204 10.96 10.84 -2.09
N ILE A 205 12.12 11.36 -2.51
CA ILE A 205 13.07 11.97 -1.57
C ILE A 205 12.45 13.14 -0.81
N LEU A 206 11.83 14.08 -1.52
CA LEU A 206 11.24 15.26 -0.90
C LEU A 206 10.08 14.89 0.03
N SER A 207 9.30 13.86 -0.32
CA SER A 207 8.22 13.34 0.52
C SER A 207 8.72 12.79 1.84
N PHE A 208 9.77 11.96 1.81
CA PHE A 208 10.36 11.42 3.03
C PHE A 208 11.06 12.50 3.86
N LEU A 209 11.79 13.41 3.21
CA LEU A 209 12.50 14.50 3.87
C LEU A 209 11.53 15.42 4.62
N SER A 210 10.44 15.83 3.97
CA SER A 210 9.41 16.68 4.57
C SER A 210 8.63 15.98 5.67
N ALA A 211 8.24 14.71 5.49
CA ALA A 211 7.55 13.95 6.53
C ALA A 211 8.42 13.76 7.78
N TYR A 212 9.71 13.49 7.59
CA TYR A 212 10.67 13.39 8.68
C TYR A 212 10.92 14.75 9.35
N GLY A 213 11.11 15.82 8.55
CA GLY A 213 11.32 17.17 9.05
C GLY A 213 10.14 17.68 9.89
N LEU A 214 8.91 17.51 9.42
CA LEU A 214 7.70 17.86 10.17
C LEU A 214 7.58 17.08 11.47
N HIS A 215 7.94 15.79 11.46
CA HIS A 215 7.94 14.99 12.68
C HIS A 215 8.98 15.49 13.70
N LEU A 216 10.17 15.87 13.24
CA LEU A 216 11.22 16.44 14.10
C LEU A 216 10.73 17.75 14.73
N LEU A 217 10.18 18.66 13.92
CA LEU A 217 9.61 19.93 14.38
C LEU A 217 8.50 19.71 15.41
N TRP A 218 7.58 18.78 15.14
CA TRP A 218 6.51 18.44 16.09
C TRP A 218 7.06 17.90 17.41
N THR A 219 8.11 17.07 17.37
CA THR A 219 8.73 16.51 18.57
C THR A 219 9.38 17.62 19.42
N ILE A 220 10.05 18.58 18.77
CA ILE A 220 10.65 19.74 19.45
C ILE A 220 9.56 20.59 20.14
N ILE A 221 8.49 20.93 19.41
CA ILE A 221 7.36 21.70 19.93
C ILE A 221 6.71 20.96 21.11
N LYS A 222 6.45 19.66 20.96
CA LYS A 222 5.84 18.85 22.02
C LYS A 222 6.70 18.81 23.29
N ASN A 223 8.01 18.71 23.15
CA ASN A 223 8.93 18.73 24.29
C ASN A 223 8.92 20.08 25.00
N GLN A 224 8.88 21.18 24.25
CA GLN A 224 8.75 22.53 24.83
C GLN A 224 7.43 22.71 25.58
N ILE A 225 6.30 22.24 25.02
CA ILE A 225 5.00 22.28 25.68
C ILE A 225 5.00 21.45 26.96
N ASN A 226 5.54 20.23 26.93
CA ASN A 226 5.62 19.38 28.12
C ASN A 226 6.48 20.02 29.21
N LEU A 227 7.61 20.64 28.85
CA LEU A 227 8.45 21.37 29.80
C LEU A 227 7.69 22.54 30.44
N LEU A 228 6.95 23.30 29.64
CA LEU A 228 6.11 24.40 30.11
C LEU A 228 5.04 23.92 31.10
N ILE A 229 4.38 22.80 30.81
CA ILE A 229 3.37 22.19 31.68
C ILE A 229 4.00 21.75 33.01
N VAL A 230 5.19 21.13 32.99
CA VAL A 230 5.89 20.73 34.22
C VAL A 230 6.27 21.95 35.06
N VAL A 231 6.80 23.01 34.46
CA VAL A 231 7.14 24.25 35.16
C VAL A 231 5.89 24.91 35.78
N LEU A 232 4.79 24.99 35.03
CA LEU A 232 3.51 25.50 35.55
C LEU A 232 3.00 24.65 36.72
N ARG A 233 3.16 23.32 36.68
CA ARG A 233 2.74 22.44 37.78
C ARG A 233 3.57 22.62 39.04
N ILE A 234 4.85 22.98 38.91
CA ILE A 234 5.75 23.26 40.04
C ILE A 234 5.47 24.66 40.62
N CYS A 235 5.11 25.65 39.81
CA CYS A 235 4.79 27.00 40.29
C CYS A 235 3.41 27.15 40.92
N PHE A 236 2.48 26.21 40.68
CA PHE A 236 1.11 26.21 41.22
C PHE A 236 0.87 25.14 42.31
N LEU A 237 1.93 24.52 42.82
CA LEU A 237 1.96 23.68 44.03
C LEU A 237 2.73 24.41 45.13
#